data_AF-A0A4U6XVI3-F1
#
_entry.id   AF-A0A4U6XVI3-F1
#
_cell.length_a   1.000
_cell.length_b   1.000
_cell.length_c   1.000
_cell.angle_alpha   90.00
_cell.angle_beta   90.00
_cell.angle_gamma   90.00
#
_symmetry.space_group_name_H-M   'P 1'
#
loop_
_entity.id
_entity.type
_entity.pdbx_description
1 polymer ?
#
loop_
_entity_poly.entity_id
_entity_poly.type
_entity_poly.pdbx_seq_one_letter_code
_entity_poly.pdbx_strand_id
1 'polypeptide(L)'
;MTSAQPQSTSLAELNRVFWEDISANVDTFWQQDWLKTLADQLTRFLRTQAPNLGLRPRDPANPVRLLDYACAYGGASWALAPFVDEILGIDVAPAIVGRFNDCAARLGYSPAQAHAVVGDLTADGSLVAGAGFDVVIISMALHHLEDPKGMMELLARRVRPGGVLIAVEGVSAMETRSEAGDPDGDSHGRFGHEVLETTNRHVVYSKDLISGWFEEVGCDTERFLYIENAEVSHIPENIAGKPGGLNRRMFIAASVKSDTPCGFSLSSILPRTTTNASVPMLHDVLIIGAGPAGLATATALSRQLYTSVLFDSGLYRNARATAMHNVLGFDHVPPAVFRAKAREDIKTRYAESVTFADVEVLKTSKVKEGLFSAEDAEGKTWLGRRLVLATGVTDIMPEIPGYGDCWGHGIFHCLFCHGFEERGAERVGVLAFGMTGNLKMATHIGHMARPLGGKVTIYTHGNSSLASEISAMDGNPFKLDTRRIAKMRMAGGGGGDEGEHPTGVTLTLDDGEEVTERFLAHAPFTKVNGPFAEQLGLEMAENGDVKTTPPFGETSVPGVYAVGDCGNMVKAVAPAMTSGALCAGGMVVPLQSEPRVGFGMEAEATEKSLG
;
A
#
# COMPACT_ATOMS: atom_id res chain seq x y z
N MET A 1 52.66 -13.80 -33.13
CA MET A 1 51.72 -14.37 -32.14
C MET A 1 51.12 -13.22 -31.38
N THR A 2 49.99 -12.71 -31.85
CA THR A 2 49.22 -11.66 -31.18
C THR A 2 48.34 -12.33 -30.14
N SER A 3 48.64 -12.10 -28.86
CA SER A 3 47.84 -12.52 -27.73
C SER A 3 46.50 -11.78 -27.76
N ALA A 4 45.40 -12.51 -27.92
CA ALA A 4 44.06 -11.99 -27.67
C ALA A 4 43.92 -11.66 -26.18
N GLN A 5 43.47 -10.45 -25.86
CA GLN A 5 43.00 -10.11 -24.52
C GLN A 5 41.69 -10.87 -24.22
N PRO A 6 41.45 -11.30 -22.97
CA PRO A 6 40.19 -11.93 -22.60
C PRO A 6 39.06 -10.89 -22.68
N GLN A 7 37.99 -11.20 -23.41
CA GLN A 7 36.76 -10.39 -23.40
C GLN A 7 36.12 -10.51 -22.00
N SER A 8 35.90 -9.37 -21.34
CA SER A 8 35.07 -9.31 -20.13
C SER A 8 33.61 -9.58 -20.50
N THR A 9 33.01 -10.61 -19.91
CA THR A 9 31.57 -10.89 -20.02
C THR A 9 30.77 -9.72 -19.44
N SER A 10 29.73 -9.23 -20.14
CA SER A 10 28.89 -8.14 -19.62
C SER A 10 28.04 -8.61 -18.43
N LEU A 11 27.65 -7.67 -17.56
CA LEU A 11 26.82 -7.99 -16.40
C LEU A 11 25.44 -8.55 -16.81
N ALA A 12 24.89 -8.08 -17.93
CA ALA A 12 23.66 -8.62 -18.50
C ALA A 12 23.79 -10.10 -18.91
N GLU A 13 24.93 -10.48 -19.49
CA GLU A 13 25.21 -11.86 -19.88
C GLU A 13 25.46 -12.76 -18.65
N LEU A 14 26.13 -12.24 -17.62
CA LEU A 14 26.28 -12.93 -16.34
C LEU A 14 24.91 -13.17 -15.66
N ASN A 15 24.02 -12.17 -15.67
CA ASN A 15 22.65 -12.30 -15.18
C ASN A 15 21.85 -13.32 -15.99
N ARG A 16 21.92 -13.27 -17.33
CA ARG A 16 21.24 -14.24 -18.21
C ARG A 16 21.66 -15.67 -17.88
N VAL A 17 22.97 -15.93 -17.81
CA VAL A 17 23.53 -17.26 -17.54
C VAL A 17 23.13 -17.76 -16.15
N PHE A 18 23.15 -16.90 -15.12
CA PHE A 18 22.73 -17.27 -13.76
C PHE A 18 21.27 -17.74 -13.70
N TRP A 19 20.39 -17.07 -14.44
CA TRP A 19 18.96 -17.37 -14.48
C TRP A 19 18.57 -18.49 -15.45
N GLU A 20 19.51 -19.02 -16.26
CA GLU A 20 19.27 -20.15 -17.17
C GLU A 20 19.28 -21.53 -16.49
N ASP A 21 19.96 -21.70 -15.35
CA ASP A 21 19.95 -22.96 -14.59
C ASP A 21 18.73 -23.04 -13.65
N ILE A 22 17.62 -23.49 -14.24
CA ILE A 22 16.30 -23.60 -13.60
C ILE A 22 16.33 -24.52 -12.35
N SER A 23 17.08 -25.61 -12.42
CA SER A 23 17.05 -26.67 -11.39
C SER A 23 17.96 -26.39 -10.20
N ALA A 24 19.06 -25.65 -10.41
CA ALA A 24 20.02 -25.34 -9.35
C ALA A 24 19.71 -24.02 -8.64
N ASN A 25 19.23 -23.00 -9.37
CA ASN A 25 19.13 -21.63 -8.87
C ASN A 25 17.71 -21.08 -8.85
N VAL A 26 16.87 -21.31 -9.86
CA VAL A 26 15.56 -20.61 -9.93
C VAL A 26 14.58 -21.16 -8.89
N ASP A 27 14.37 -22.47 -8.82
CA ASP A 27 13.46 -23.04 -7.81
C ASP A 27 13.98 -22.95 -6.39
N THR A 28 15.30 -23.08 -6.17
CA THR A 28 15.89 -22.98 -4.83
C THR A 28 15.97 -21.53 -4.33
N PHE A 29 16.20 -20.55 -5.22
CA PHE A 29 16.28 -19.13 -4.87
C PHE A 29 14.91 -18.53 -4.59
N TRP A 30 13.92 -18.74 -5.47
CA TRP A 30 12.56 -18.22 -5.27
C TRP A 30 11.79 -18.91 -4.15
N GLN A 31 12.26 -20.06 -3.67
CA GLN A 31 11.70 -20.71 -2.47
C GLN A 31 12.22 -20.14 -1.16
N GLN A 32 13.25 -19.27 -1.18
CA GLN A 32 13.79 -18.66 0.03
C GLN A 32 12.78 -17.68 0.64
N ASP A 33 12.54 -17.83 1.94
CA ASP A 33 11.51 -17.07 2.66
C ASP A 33 11.74 -15.56 2.56
N TRP A 34 12.99 -15.09 2.69
CA TRP A 34 13.30 -13.66 2.60
C TRP A 34 12.94 -13.06 1.23
N LEU A 35 13.05 -13.84 0.16
CA LEU A 35 12.77 -13.38 -1.19
C LEU A 35 11.27 -13.37 -1.48
N LYS A 36 10.52 -14.35 -0.95
CA LYS A 36 9.04 -14.31 -0.94
C LYS A 36 8.53 -13.10 -0.18
N THR A 37 9.09 -12.84 1.01
CA THR A 37 8.75 -11.66 1.80
C THR A 37 9.05 -10.37 1.03
N LEU A 38 10.22 -10.26 0.39
CA LEU A 38 10.59 -9.10 -0.42
C LEU A 38 9.63 -8.90 -1.62
N ALA A 39 9.29 -9.98 -2.33
CA ALA A 39 8.38 -9.93 -3.47
C ALA A 39 6.94 -9.55 -3.06
N ASP A 40 6.46 -10.05 -1.94
CA ASP A 40 5.17 -9.68 -1.38
C ASP A 40 5.16 -8.21 -0.94
N GLN A 41 6.23 -7.76 -0.29
CA GLN A 41 6.41 -6.36 0.09
C GLN A 41 6.41 -5.43 -1.13
N LEU A 42 7.16 -5.77 -2.18
CA LEU A 42 7.18 -5.04 -3.44
C LEU A 42 5.78 -4.95 -4.06
N THR A 43 5.09 -6.09 -4.19
CA THR A 43 3.76 -6.18 -4.80
C THR A 43 2.74 -5.34 -4.02
N ARG A 44 2.76 -5.43 -2.68
CA ARG A 44 1.89 -4.63 -1.81
C ARG A 44 2.20 -3.14 -1.91
N PHE A 45 3.48 -2.77 -1.90
CA PHE A 45 3.92 -1.38 -1.95
C PHE A 45 3.50 -0.72 -3.26
N LEU A 46 3.80 -1.36 -4.40
CA LEU A 46 3.37 -0.91 -5.73
C LEU A 46 1.85 -0.83 -5.86
N ARG A 47 1.11 -1.88 -5.45
CA ARG A 47 -0.36 -1.89 -5.55
C ARG A 47 -1.01 -0.80 -4.70
N THR A 48 -0.45 -0.52 -3.52
CA THR A 48 -0.94 0.54 -2.63
C THR A 48 -0.72 1.92 -3.23
N GLN A 49 0.44 2.13 -3.87
CA GLN A 49 0.81 3.43 -4.44
C GLN A 49 0.34 3.65 -5.88
N ALA A 50 -0.06 2.60 -6.61
CA ALA A 50 -0.50 2.69 -8.01
C ALA A 50 -1.49 3.84 -8.30
N PRO A 51 -2.51 4.14 -7.45
CA PRO A 51 -3.40 5.29 -7.66
C PRO A 51 -2.70 6.66 -7.61
N ASN A 52 -1.54 6.75 -6.96
CA ASN A 52 -0.75 7.98 -6.78
C ASN A 52 0.33 8.15 -7.85
N LEU A 53 0.64 7.12 -8.65
CA LEU A 53 1.74 7.15 -9.63
C LEU A 53 1.42 7.94 -10.90
N GLY A 54 0.24 8.58 -10.98
CA GLY A 54 -0.18 9.33 -12.16
C GLY A 54 -0.73 8.48 -13.30
N LEU A 55 -1.07 7.21 -13.03
CA LEU A 55 -1.71 6.32 -14.00
C LEU A 55 -3.05 6.90 -14.45
N ARG A 56 -3.29 6.92 -15.76
CA ARG A 56 -4.60 7.32 -16.28
C ARG A 56 -5.64 6.22 -16.00
N PRO A 57 -6.94 6.58 -15.87
CA PRO A 57 -8.01 5.60 -15.80
C PRO A 57 -8.06 4.71 -17.05
N ARG A 58 -8.53 3.47 -16.86
CA ARG A 58 -8.86 2.57 -17.96
C ARG A 58 -10.05 3.11 -18.74
N ASP A 59 -9.92 3.08 -20.05
CA ASP A 59 -10.95 3.47 -21.01
C ASP A 59 -11.12 2.30 -21.99
N PRO A 60 -12.31 1.69 -22.10
CA PRO A 60 -12.56 0.60 -23.06
C PRO A 60 -12.27 0.98 -24.52
N ALA A 61 -12.31 2.27 -24.87
CA ALA A 61 -11.96 2.77 -26.20
C ALA A 61 -10.46 3.00 -26.39
N ASN A 62 -9.67 3.04 -25.31
CA ASN A 62 -8.24 3.32 -25.32
C ASN A 62 -7.51 2.51 -24.22
N PRO A 63 -7.19 1.22 -24.49
CA PRO A 63 -6.54 0.33 -23.53
C PRO A 63 -5.24 0.92 -22.96
N VAL A 64 -5.00 0.72 -21.66
CA VAL A 64 -3.79 1.12 -20.95
C VAL A 64 -2.71 0.06 -21.11
N ARG A 65 -1.57 0.42 -21.68
CA ARG A 65 -0.47 -0.52 -22.00
C ARG A 65 0.71 -0.33 -21.05
N LEU A 66 1.09 -1.40 -20.36
CA LEU A 66 2.25 -1.49 -19.47
C LEU A 66 3.42 -2.20 -20.14
N LEU A 67 4.62 -1.63 -20.02
CA LEU A 67 5.90 -2.30 -20.25
C LEU A 67 6.60 -2.51 -18.90
N ASP A 68 6.86 -3.76 -18.55
CA ASP A 68 7.64 -4.17 -17.38
C ASP A 68 9.02 -4.67 -17.85
N TYR A 69 10.05 -3.86 -17.68
CA TYR A 69 11.42 -4.20 -18.08
C TYR A 69 12.20 -4.82 -16.92
N ALA A 70 12.92 -5.90 -17.20
CA ALA A 70 13.42 -6.84 -16.19
C ALA A 70 12.26 -7.40 -15.34
N CYS A 71 11.24 -7.93 -16.03
CA CYS A 71 9.94 -8.24 -15.42
C CYS A 71 9.97 -9.36 -14.37
N ALA A 72 11.06 -10.13 -14.29
CA ALA A 72 11.12 -11.35 -13.50
C ALA A 72 9.89 -12.24 -13.81
N TYR A 73 9.28 -12.87 -12.81
CA TYR A 73 8.00 -13.59 -12.94
C TYR A 73 6.76 -12.70 -12.77
N GLY A 74 6.92 -11.37 -12.82
CA GLY A 74 5.81 -10.41 -12.93
C GLY A 74 5.35 -9.74 -11.64
N GLY A 75 6.19 -9.64 -10.60
CA GLY A 75 5.79 -8.98 -9.34
C GLY A 75 5.20 -7.57 -9.54
N ALA A 76 5.89 -6.72 -10.32
CA ALA A 76 5.40 -5.40 -10.68
C ALA A 76 4.19 -5.44 -11.61
N SER A 77 4.23 -6.30 -12.64
CA SER A 77 3.11 -6.58 -13.54
C SER A 77 1.80 -6.91 -12.80
N TRP A 78 1.81 -7.85 -11.85
CA TRP A 78 0.61 -8.26 -11.11
C TRP A 78 0.18 -7.25 -10.04
N ALA A 79 1.09 -6.42 -9.55
CA ALA A 79 0.74 -5.29 -8.69
C ALA A 79 -0.08 -4.25 -9.46
N LEU A 80 0.30 -3.99 -10.72
CA LEU A 80 -0.30 -2.96 -11.58
C LEU A 80 -1.44 -3.48 -12.48
N ALA A 81 -1.59 -4.80 -12.64
CA ALA A 81 -2.62 -5.42 -13.48
C ALA A 81 -4.06 -4.89 -13.26
N PRO A 82 -4.50 -4.53 -12.03
CA PRO A 82 -5.83 -3.92 -11.86
C PRO A 82 -6.02 -2.57 -12.56
N PHE A 83 -4.93 -1.88 -12.90
CA PHE A 83 -4.90 -0.52 -13.44
C PHE A 83 -4.56 -0.45 -14.93
N VAL A 84 -4.19 -1.58 -15.55
CA VAL A 84 -3.82 -1.67 -16.97
C VAL A 84 -4.67 -2.69 -17.72
N ASP A 85 -4.63 -2.64 -19.05
CA ASP A 85 -5.36 -3.55 -19.94
C ASP A 85 -4.43 -4.57 -20.61
N GLU A 86 -3.21 -4.14 -20.95
CA GLU A 86 -2.19 -4.94 -21.62
C GLU A 86 -0.86 -4.85 -20.89
N ILE A 87 -0.17 -5.97 -20.72
CA ILE A 87 1.15 -6.07 -20.08
C ILE A 87 2.13 -6.75 -21.03
N LEU A 88 3.22 -6.05 -21.33
CA LEU A 88 4.39 -6.62 -21.97
C LEU A 88 5.55 -6.68 -20.96
N GLY A 89 5.98 -7.88 -20.61
CA GLY A 89 7.23 -8.10 -19.89
C GLY A 89 8.43 -8.22 -20.86
N ILE A 90 9.59 -7.73 -20.45
CA ILE A 90 10.87 -8.02 -21.12
C ILE A 90 11.86 -8.50 -20.07
N ASP A 91 12.48 -9.64 -20.32
CA ASP A 91 13.58 -10.14 -19.50
C ASP A 91 14.67 -10.77 -20.40
N VAL A 92 15.92 -10.69 -19.95
CA VAL A 92 17.06 -11.23 -20.71
C VAL A 92 17.12 -12.75 -20.66
N ALA A 93 16.53 -13.37 -19.63
CA ALA A 93 16.59 -14.80 -19.39
C ALA A 93 15.37 -15.55 -19.95
N PRO A 94 15.55 -16.48 -20.92
CA PRO A 94 14.44 -17.27 -21.48
C PRO A 94 13.62 -18.04 -20.45
N ALA A 95 14.27 -18.57 -19.41
CA ALA A 95 13.62 -19.29 -18.33
C ALA A 95 12.66 -18.41 -17.51
N ILE A 96 13.04 -17.15 -17.27
CA ILE A 96 12.23 -16.19 -16.53
C ILE A 96 11.02 -15.75 -17.36
N VAL A 97 11.23 -15.50 -18.66
CA VAL A 97 10.15 -15.22 -19.61
C VAL A 97 9.15 -16.38 -19.67
N GLY A 98 9.63 -17.62 -19.68
CA GLY A 98 8.77 -18.81 -19.59
C GLY A 98 7.89 -18.77 -18.35
N ARG A 99 8.48 -18.52 -17.16
CA ARG A 99 7.73 -18.44 -15.89
C ARG A 99 6.74 -17.29 -15.83
N PHE A 100 7.09 -16.13 -16.37
CA PHE A 100 6.17 -15.02 -16.48
C PHE A 100 4.93 -15.44 -17.28
N ASN A 101 5.14 -16.05 -18.45
CA ASN A 101 4.06 -16.48 -19.32
C ASN A 101 3.20 -17.59 -18.70
N ASP A 102 3.83 -18.55 -18.00
CA ASP A 102 3.12 -19.58 -17.23
C ASP A 102 2.30 -18.95 -16.09
N CYS A 103 2.85 -17.93 -15.41
CA CYS A 103 2.12 -17.18 -14.38
C CYS A 103 0.93 -16.41 -14.98
N ALA A 104 1.13 -15.72 -16.11
CA ALA A 104 0.07 -15.02 -16.83
C ALA A 104 -1.09 -15.95 -17.18
N ALA A 105 -0.77 -17.13 -17.75
CA ALA A 105 -1.78 -18.12 -18.13
C ALA A 105 -2.55 -18.66 -16.91
N ARG A 106 -1.84 -18.96 -15.81
CA ARG A 106 -2.45 -19.42 -14.54
C ARG A 106 -3.35 -18.39 -13.89
N LEU A 107 -3.00 -17.11 -13.99
CA LEU A 107 -3.82 -15.99 -13.52
C LEU A 107 -4.99 -15.67 -14.46
N GLY A 108 -5.15 -16.43 -15.57
CA GLY A 108 -6.28 -16.30 -16.49
C GLY A 108 -6.11 -15.21 -17.56
N TYR A 109 -4.90 -14.65 -17.74
CA TYR A 109 -4.63 -13.69 -18.81
C TYR A 109 -4.40 -14.41 -20.14
N SER A 110 -5.03 -13.90 -21.21
CA SER A 110 -4.65 -14.28 -22.57
C SER A 110 -3.29 -13.67 -22.94
N PRO A 111 -2.54 -14.25 -23.91
CA PRO A 111 -1.30 -13.65 -24.39
C PRO A 111 -1.44 -12.22 -24.91
N ALA A 112 -2.65 -11.83 -25.36
CA ALA A 112 -2.93 -10.45 -25.76
C ALA A 112 -3.02 -9.49 -24.56
N GLN A 113 -3.43 -9.99 -23.39
CA GLN A 113 -3.56 -9.19 -22.16
C GLN A 113 -2.26 -9.16 -21.36
N ALA A 114 -1.51 -10.26 -21.31
CA ALA A 114 -0.22 -10.30 -20.63
C ALA A 114 0.69 -11.36 -21.25
N HIS A 115 1.90 -10.96 -21.65
CA HIS A 115 2.97 -11.88 -22.00
C HIS A 115 4.34 -11.21 -21.79
N ALA A 116 5.39 -12.01 -21.71
CA ALA A 116 6.76 -11.54 -21.72
C ALA A 116 7.53 -12.08 -22.94
N VAL A 117 8.55 -11.33 -23.36
CA VAL A 117 9.47 -11.70 -24.44
C VAL A 117 10.92 -11.65 -23.97
N VAL A 118 11.77 -12.47 -24.59
CA VAL A 118 13.21 -12.45 -24.32
C VAL A 118 13.84 -11.26 -25.03
N GLY A 119 14.57 -10.42 -24.30
CA GLY A 119 15.24 -9.28 -24.90
C GLY A 119 16.07 -8.45 -23.94
N ASP A 120 16.99 -7.67 -24.50
CA ASP A 120 17.81 -6.68 -23.81
C ASP A 120 17.71 -5.37 -24.59
N LEU A 121 17.14 -4.34 -23.95
CA LEU A 121 16.96 -3.03 -24.60
C LEU A 121 18.29 -2.31 -24.84
N THR A 122 19.36 -2.67 -24.10
CA THR A 122 20.70 -2.11 -24.32
C THR A 122 21.35 -2.69 -25.58
N ALA A 123 21.03 -3.93 -25.93
CA ALA A 123 21.57 -4.62 -27.10
C ALA A 123 20.70 -4.43 -28.35
N ASP A 124 19.38 -4.43 -28.19
CA ASP A 124 18.41 -4.27 -29.28
C ASP A 124 17.33 -3.25 -28.93
N GLY A 125 17.58 -1.99 -29.32
CA GLY A 125 16.61 -0.91 -29.18
C GLY A 125 15.33 -1.07 -30.01
N SER A 126 15.26 -2.06 -30.91
CA SER A 126 14.11 -2.30 -31.80
C SER A 126 13.01 -3.19 -31.20
N LEU A 127 13.30 -3.93 -30.11
CA LEU A 127 12.39 -4.85 -29.40
C LEU A 127 10.98 -4.30 -29.14
N VAL A 128 10.87 -2.98 -28.97
CA VAL A 128 9.59 -2.25 -28.76
C VAL A 128 9.57 -0.92 -29.51
N ALA A 129 10.30 -0.80 -30.63
CA ALA A 129 10.38 0.44 -31.39
C ALA A 129 9.00 0.85 -31.96
N GLY A 130 8.62 2.10 -31.73
CA GLY A 130 7.33 2.66 -32.19
C GLY A 130 6.13 2.34 -31.30
N ALA A 131 6.30 1.59 -30.21
CA ALA A 131 5.24 1.38 -29.21
C ALA A 131 5.31 2.47 -28.12
N GLY A 132 4.29 3.32 -28.06
CA GLY A 132 4.07 4.22 -26.93
C GLY A 132 3.29 3.49 -25.83
N PHE A 133 3.92 3.27 -24.68
CA PHE A 133 3.30 2.69 -23.50
C PHE A 133 2.75 3.79 -22.60
N ASP A 134 1.63 3.48 -21.95
CA ASP A 134 1.04 4.34 -20.93
C ASP A 134 1.83 4.30 -19.63
N VAL A 135 2.46 3.16 -19.38
CA VAL A 135 3.23 2.88 -18.17
C VAL A 135 4.48 2.12 -18.57
N VAL A 136 5.64 2.58 -18.15
CA VAL A 136 6.89 1.83 -18.25
C VAL A 136 7.48 1.71 -16.84
N ILE A 137 7.78 0.50 -16.41
CA ILE A 137 8.34 0.23 -15.10
C ILE A 137 9.64 -0.59 -15.20
N ILE A 138 10.57 -0.28 -14.32
CA ILE A 138 11.72 -1.11 -13.97
C ILE A 138 11.75 -1.26 -12.45
N SER A 139 11.90 -2.49 -11.96
CA SER A 139 11.78 -2.80 -10.53
C SER A 139 12.89 -3.73 -10.08
N MET A 140 13.62 -3.34 -9.02
CA MET A 140 14.69 -4.13 -8.39
C MET A 140 15.78 -4.60 -9.38
N ALA A 141 16.05 -3.79 -10.41
CA ALA A 141 16.94 -4.18 -11.51
C ALA A 141 17.98 -3.11 -11.88
N LEU A 142 17.83 -1.86 -11.43
CA LEU A 142 18.77 -0.79 -11.78
C LEU A 142 20.18 -1.10 -11.24
N HIS A 143 20.26 -1.68 -10.04
CA HIS A 143 21.54 -2.06 -9.42
C HIS A 143 22.28 -3.21 -10.14
N HIS A 144 21.59 -3.90 -11.06
CA HIS A 144 22.14 -4.97 -11.89
C HIS A 144 22.61 -4.47 -13.28
N LEU A 145 22.54 -3.17 -13.56
CA LEU A 145 22.91 -2.60 -14.86
C LEU A 145 24.27 -1.89 -14.80
N GLU A 146 25.04 -1.98 -15.88
CA GLU A 146 26.30 -1.24 -16.04
C GLU A 146 26.06 0.27 -16.22
N ASP A 147 24.98 0.64 -16.95
CA ASP A 147 24.54 2.02 -17.15
C ASP A 147 23.05 2.18 -16.79
N PRO A 148 22.71 2.35 -15.50
CA PRO A 148 21.33 2.51 -15.06
C PRO A 148 20.68 3.79 -15.61
N LYS A 149 21.45 4.86 -15.83
CA LYS A 149 20.94 6.12 -16.37
C LYS A 149 20.59 5.97 -17.86
N GLY A 150 21.47 5.37 -18.65
CA GLY A 150 21.18 5.06 -20.06
C GLY A 150 19.96 4.15 -20.22
N MET A 151 19.75 3.22 -19.29
CA MET A 151 18.51 2.43 -19.25
C MET A 151 17.28 3.31 -19.01
N MET A 152 17.33 4.25 -18.06
CA MET A 152 16.22 5.19 -17.85
C MET A 152 15.90 6.01 -19.11
N GLU A 153 16.92 6.43 -19.87
CA GLU A 153 16.72 7.10 -21.17
C GLU A 153 16.02 6.19 -22.20
N LEU A 154 16.43 4.92 -22.29
CA LEU A 154 15.79 3.95 -23.18
C LEU A 154 14.33 3.73 -22.82
N LEU A 155 14.03 3.50 -21.54
CA LEU A 155 12.68 3.29 -21.02
C LEU A 155 11.80 4.54 -21.23
N ALA A 156 12.32 5.73 -20.92
CA ALA A 156 11.61 6.98 -21.11
C ALA A 156 11.18 7.22 -22.58
N ARG A 157 11.98 6.79 -23.57
CA ARG A 157 11.62 6.91 -25.00
C ARG A 157 10.43 6.03 -25.39
N ARG A 158 10.08 5.02 -24.59
CA ARG A 158 8.94 4.11 -24.80
C ARG A 158 7.69 4.55 -24.05
N VAL A 159 7.82 5.47 -23.10
CA VAL A 159 6.67 6.13 -22.49
C VAL A 159 6.09 7.12 -23.49
N ARG A 160 4.78 7.06 -23.75
CA ARG A 160 4.11 8.06 -24.58
C ARG A 160 4.01 9.41 -23.83
N PRO A 161 3.88 10.56 -24.51
CA PRO A 161 3.54 11.81 -23.85
C PRO A 161 2.29 11.66 -22.96
N GLY A 162 2.37 12.14 -21.72
CA GLY A 162 1.33 11.94 -20.71
C GLY A 162 1.27 10.54 -20.06
N GLY A 163 2.11 9.60 -20.48
CA GLY A 163 2.33 8.31 -19.81
C GLY A 163 3.29 8.41 -18.62
N VAL A 164 3.43 7.34 -17.85
CA VAL A 164 4.21 7.32 -16.59
C VAL A 164 5.46 6.45 -16.74
N LEU A 165 6.60 6.97 -16.29
CA LEU A 165 7.81 6.19 -16.03
C LEU A 165 7.88 5.86 -14.53
N ILE A 166 8.19 4.62 -14.17
CA ILE A 166 8.28 4.16 -12.78
C ILE A 166 9.61 3.42 -12.57
N ALA A 167 10.30 3.75 -11.49
CA ALA A 167 11.47 3.03 -11.00
C ALA A 167 11.24 2.60 -9.56
N VAL A 168 11.47 1.32 -9.24
CA VAL A 168 11.42 0.80 -7.88
C VAL A 168 12.75 0.22 -7.51
N GLU A 169 13.34 0.68 -6.40
CA GLU A 169 14.65 0.18 -5.98
C GLU A 169 14.89 0.17 -4.46
N GLY A 170 15.93 -0.53 -4.05
CA GLY A 170 16.41 -0.53 -2.67
C GLY A 170 17.09 0.78 -2.24
N VAL A 171 16.77 1.25 -1.04
CA VAL A 171 17.49 2.30 -0.30
C VAL A 171 18.05 1.73 1.01
N SER A 172 19.21 2.22 1.44
CA SER A 172 19.80 1.79 2.71
C SER A 172 18.88 2.15 3.89
N ALA A 173 18.63 1.20 4.79
CA ALA A 173 18.06 1.50 6.10
C ALA A 173 19.23 2.00 6.97
N MET A 174 19.13 3.22 7.52
CA MET A 174 20.18 3.90 8.31
C MET A 174 21.15 2.93 9.02
N GLU A 175 22.44 3.01 8.68
CA GLU A 175 23.49 2.37 9.47
C GLU A 175 23.51 3.03 10.85
N THR A 176 23.25 2.26 11.91
CA THR A 176 23.72 2.64 13.24
C THR A 176 25.23 2.77 13.15
N ARG A 177 25.74 4.01 13.21
CA ARG A 177 27.18 4.28 13.33
C ARG A 177 27.75 3.48 14.50
N SER A 178 28.48 2.41 14.20
CA SER A 178 29.55 1.93 15.07
C SER A 178 30.87 2.23 14.37
N GLU A 179 31.62 3.17 14.92
CA GLU A 179 33.01 3.42 14.57
C GLU A 179 33.85 2.18 14.85
N ALA A 180 34.39 1.55 13.81
CA ALA A 180 35.68 0.86 13.82
C ALA A 180 35.99 0.44 12.37
N GLY A 181 37.06 0.99 11.79
CA GLY A 181 37.60 0.51 10.52
C GLY A 181 38.40 -0.78 10.67
N ASP A 182 38.44 -1.60 9.62
CA ASP A 182 39.68 -2.02 8.91
C ASP A 182 39.29 -2.93 7.70
N PRO A 183 40.22 -3.37 6.80
CA PRO A 183 39.97 -3.52 5.37
C PRO A 183 39.91 -5.01 4.96
N ASP A 184 39.63 -5.27 3.68
CA ASP A 184 39.86 -6.54 2.96
C ASP A 184 39.62 -7.85 3.74
N GLY A 185 38.42 -8.41 3.57
CA GLY A 185 38.08 -9.75 4.03
C GLY A 185 37.37 -10.56 2.94
N ASP A 186 38.15 -11.27 2.13
CA ASP A 186 37.68 -12.38 1.29
C ASP A 186 36.91 -13.40 2.16
N SER A 187 35.64 -13.65 1.85
CA SER A 187 34.90 -14.78 2.41
C SER A 187 34.05 -15.49 1.36
N HIS A 188 34.58 -16.61 0.89
CA HIS A 188 33.90 -17.54 -0.01
C HIS A 188 32.75 -18.26 0.70
N GLY A 189 31.52 -17.75 0.53
CA GLY A 189 30.28 -18.47 0.80
C GLY A 189 29.91 -19.42 -0.35
N ARG A 190 29.11 -20.46 -0.07
CA ARG A 190 28.75 -21.59 -0.96
C ARG A 190 27.97 -21.24 -2.26
N PHE A 191 27.83 -19.96 -2.59
CA PHE A 191 27.27 -19.44 -3.84
C PHE A 191 28.24 -18.40 -4.44
N GLY A 192 29.44 -18.83 -4.82
CA GLY A 192 30.45 -17.95 -5.41
C GLY A 192 30.13 -17.63 -6.87
N HIS A 193 29.25 -16.67 -7.14
CA HIS A 193 29.02 -16.13 -8.47
C HIS A 193 28.86 -14.60 -8.41
N GLU A 194 29.56 -13.87 -9.29
CA GLU A 194 29.62 -12.39 -9.37
C GLU A 194 28.22 -11.71 -9.41
N VAL A 195 27.16 -12.44 -9.77
CA VAL A 195 25.77 -11.94 -9.78
C VAL A 195 25.27 -11.60 -8.37
N LEU A 196 25.59 -12.41 -7.35
CA LEU A 196 25.23 -12.11 -5.95
C LEU A 196 26.07 -10.97 -5.35
N GLU A 197 27.27 -10.75 -5.87
CA GLU A 197 28.07 -9.56 -5.53
C GLU A 197 27.42 -8.28 -6.07
N THR A 198 26.65 -8.35 -7.18
CA THR A 198 25.91 -7.19 -7.71
C THR A 198 24.67 -6.82 -6.92
N THR A 199 23.93 -7.79 -6.35
CA THR A 199 22.84 -7.54 -5.38
C THR A 199 23.35 -6.79 -4.14
N ASN A 200 24.63 -6.95 -3.80
CA ASN A 200 25.30 -6.30 -2.67
C ASN A 200 26.16 -5.08 -3.05
N ARG A 201 26.21 -4.67 -4.32
CA ARG A 201 26.82 -3.39 -4.68
C ARG A 201 26.12 -2.29 -3.86
N HIS A 202 26.91 -1.48 -3.16
CA HIS A 202 26.42 -0.39 -2.32
C HIS A 202 25.94 0.80 -3.18
N VAL A 203 25.22 0.52 -4.27
CA VAL A 203 24.57 1.54 -5.09
C VAL A 203 23.29 1.92 -4.36
N VAL A 204 23.42 2.90 -3.48
CA VAL A 204 22.27 3.56 -2.85
C VAL A 204 21.85 4.68 -3.78
N TYR A 205 20.69 4.53 -4.40
CA TYR A 205 20.11 5.59 -5.21
C TYR A 205 19.47 6.64 -4.28
N SER A 206 20.07 7.83 -4.21
CA SER A 206 19.46 8.93 -3.46
C SER A 206 18.28 9.52 -4.22
N LYS A 207 17.35 10.15 -3.48
CA LYS A 207 16.24 10.91 -4.06
C LYS A 207 16.73 11.92 -5.10
N ASP A 208 17.77 12.70 -4.77
CA ASP A 208 18.31 13.73 -5.66
C ASP A 208 18.89 13.16 -6.96
N LEU A 209 19.56 12.00 -6.88
CA LEU A 209 20.11 11.32 -8.06
C LEU A 209 18.99 10.86 -8.98
N ILE A 210 17.98 10.17 -8.41
CA ILE A 210 16.86 9.64 -9.16
C ILE A 210 16.01 10.79 -9.74
N SER A 211 15.71 11.83 -8.97
CA SER A 211 14.95 12.99 -9.49
C SER A 211 15.67 13.67 -10.66
N GLY A 212 16.99 13.81 -10.58
CA GLY A 212 17.79 14.36 -11.68
C GLY A 212 17.72 13.50 -12.94
N TRP A 213 17.73 12.16 -12.80
CA TRP A 213 17.55 11.27 -13.96
C TRP A 213 16.18 11.42 -14.60
N PHE A 214 15.11 11.50 -13.80
CA PHE A 214 13.76 11.73 -14.32
C PHE A 214 13.65 13.06 -15.08
N GLU A 215 14.23 14.14 -14.56
CA GLU A 215 14.29 15.44 -15.24
C GLU A 215 15.02 15.32 -16.59
N GLU A 216 16.21 14.72 -16.60
CA GLU A 216 17.04 14.61 -17.80
C GLU A 216 16.41 13.75 -18.90
N VAL A 217 15.62 12.73 -18.55
CA VAL A 217 14.91 11.88 -19.52
C VAL A 217 13.57 12.47 -20.00
N GLY A 218 13.29 13.72 -19.62
CA GLY A 218 12.13 14.49 -20.08
C GLY A 218 10.84 14.16 -19.35
N CYS A 219 10.93 13.73 -18.09
CA CYS A 219 9.77 13.66 -17.21
C CYS A 219 9.48 15.00 -16.53
N ASP A 220 8.23 15.20 -16.14
CA ASP A 220 7.75 16.41 -15.49
C ASP A 220 8.22 16.47 -14.03
N THR A 221 9.01 17.49 -13.68
CA THR A 221 9.55 17.67 -12.33
C THR A 221 8.50 18.07 -11.32
N GLU A 222 7.41 18.74 -11.73
CA GLU A 222 6.31 19.13 -10.85
C GLU A 222 5.38 17.95 -10.54
N ARG A 223 5.45 16.89 -11.37
CA ARG A 223 4.70 15.64 -11.19
C ARG A 223 5.61 14.46 -10.82
N PHE A 224 6.80 14.76 -10.30
CA PHE A 224 7.72 13.77 -9.78
C PHE A 224 7.33 13.34 -8.36
N LEU A 225 7.24 12.03 -8.16
CA LEU A 225 6.91 11.38 -6.92
C LEU A 225 8.08 10.51 -6.47
N TYR A 226 8.44 10.60 -5.19
CA TYR A 226 9.41 9.71 -4.55
C TYR A 226 8.88 9.28 -3.18
N ILE A 227 8.58 8.00 -3.02
CA ILE A 227 8.00 7.42 -1.80
C ILE A 227 8.94 6.33 -1.29
N GLU A 228 9.36 6.43 -0.03
CA GLU A 228 10.06 5.33 0.64
C GLU A 228 9.06 4.42 1.36
N ASN A 229 9.27 3.11 1.23
CA ASN A 229 8.51 2.12 1.98
C ASN A 229 8.87 2.18 3.47
N ALA A 230 7.86 2.11 4.33
CA ALA A 230 8.05 2.03 5.77
C ALA A 230 8.53 0.64 6.21
N GLU A 231 8.17 -0.42 5.46
CA GLU A 231 8.62 -1.78 5.75
C GLU A 231 10.12 -1.97 5.43
N VAL A 232 10.82 -2.65 6.33
CA VAL A 232 12.22 -3.05 6.16
C VAL A 232 12.28 -4.52 5.76
N SER A 233 12.97 -4.82 4.67
CA SER A 233 13.28 -6.17 4.21
C SER A 233 14.64 -6.58 4.76
N HIS A 234 14.74 -7.80 5.28
CA HIS A 234 15.99 -8.37 5.79
C HIS A 234 16.56 -9.39 4.82
N ILE A 235 17.77 -9.13 4.30
CA ILE A 235 18.55 -10.06 3.49
C ILE A 235 19.48 -10.85 4.42
N PRO A 236 19.38 -12.20 4.45
CA PRO A 236 20.17 -13.03 5.36
C PRO A 236 21.70 -12.89 5.16
N GLU A 237 22.47 -13.08 6.23
CA GLU A 237 23.95 -13.00 6.25
C GLU A 237 24.63 -13.83 5.16
N ASN A 238 24.17 -15.07 4.93
CA ASN A 238 24.74 -15.96 3.92
C ASN A 238 24.51 -15.47 2.47
N ILE A 239 23.59 -14.52 2.27
CA ILE A 239 23.29 -13.88 0.98
C ILE A 239 23.94 -12.49 0.92
N ALA A 240 23.86 -11.73 2.00
CA ALA A 240 24.40 -10.37 2.10
C ALA A 240 25.94 -10.32 2.19
N GLY A 241 26.58 -11.43 2.57
CA GLY A 241 28.03 -11.47 2.84
C GLY A 241 28.46 -10.58 4.02
N LYS A 242 27.51 -10.22 4.90
CA LYS A 242 27.72 -9.30 6.03
C LYS A 242 27.25 -9.93 7.34
N PRO A 243 28.06 -9.88 8.42
CA PRO A 243 27.64 -10.32 9.75
C PRO A 243 26.33 -9.65 10.17
N GLY A 244 25.33 -10.46 10.52
CA GLY A 244 24.01 -9.96 10.91
C GLY A 244 23.08 -9.59 9.74
N GLY A 245 23.44 -9.89 8.49
CA GLY A 245 22.60 -9.66 7.31
C GLY A 245 22.53 -8.20 6.88
N LEU A 246 21.60 -7.87 5.99
CA LEU A 246 21.43 -6.53 5.44
C LEU A 246 19.96 -6.11 5.44
N ASN A 247 19.67 -5.01 6.12
CA ASN A 247 18.34 -4.40 6.14
C ASN A 247 18.22 -3.35 5.03
N ARG A 248 17.18 -3.44 4.21
CA ARG A 248 16.89 -2.46 3.16
C ARG A 248 15.44 -2.02 3.21
N ARG A 249 15.20 -0.76 2.85
CA ARG A 249 13.86 -0.28 2.48
C ARG A 249 13.80 -0.20 0.95
N MET A 250 12.61 -0.07 0.40
CA MET A 250 12.42 0.19 -1.03
C MET A 250 11.92 1.61 -1.24
N PHE A 251 12.15 2.20 -2.40
CA PHE A 251 11.47 3.41 -2.84
C PHE A 251 10.74 3.19 -4.16
N ILE A 252 9.67 3.95 -4.39
CA ILE A 252 9.06 4.14 -5.71
C ILE A 252 9.37 5.56 -6.15
N ALA A 253 9.97 5.71 -7.33
CA ALA A 253 10.06 6.96 -8.04
C ALA A 253 9.19 6.90 -9.29
N ALA A 254 8.36 7.90 -9.53
CA ALA A 254 7.50 7.97 -10.70
C ALA A 254 7.33 9.40 -11.20
N SER A 255 7.19 9.58 -12.51
CA SER A 255 6.78 10.86 -13.07
C SER A 255 6.13 10.68 -14.45
N VAL A 256 5.31 11.66 -14.81
CA VAL A 256 4.66 11.73 -16.12
C VAL A 256 5.65 12.24 -17.16
N LYS A 257 5.64 11.65 -18.36
CA LYS A 257 6.43 12.14 -19.48
C LYS A 257 5.83 13.42 -20.05
N SER A 258 6.65 14.46 -20.15
CA SER A 258 6.27 15.77 -20.69
C SER A 258 5.93 15.70 -22.18
N ASP A 259 5.02 16.58 -22.62
CA ASP A 259 4.63 16.72 -24.04
C ASP A 259 5.71 17.39 -24.91
N THR A 260 6.72 17.99 -24.28
CA THR A 260 7.80 18.72 -24.96
C THR A 260 8.93 17.75 -25.34
N PRO A 261 9.37 17.67 -26.62
CA PRO A 261 10.53 16.86 -26.99
C PRO A 261 11.78 17.31 -26.23
N CYS A 262 12.61 16.35 -25.76
CA CYS A 262 13.90 16.64 -25.14
C CYS A 262 14.74 17.56 -26.03
N GLY A 263 14.80 18.83 -25.66
CA GLY A 263 15.55 19.88 -26.32
C GLY A 263 15.86 20.97 -25.31
N PHE A 264 17.15 21.09 -24.99
CA PHE A 264 17.78 22.10 -24.13
C PHE A 264 16.93 23.37 -23.87
N SER A 265 16.52 23.56 -22.62
CA SER A 265 16.08 24.88 -22.14
C SER A 265 17.29 25.66 -21.62
N LEU A 266 17.67 26.70 -22.38
CA LEU A 266 18.54 27.77 -21.91
C LEU A 266 17.72 28.70 -21.01
N SER A 267 17.68 28.42 -19.71
CA SER A 267 17.37 29.45 -18.71
C SER A 267 18.08 29.14 -17.40
N SER A 268 19.41 29.29 -17.44
CA SER A 268 20.24 29.43 -16.26
C SER A 268 20.12 30.86 -15.69
N ILE A 269 20.02 30.92 -14.36
CA ILE A 269 20.36 32.06 -13.48
C ILE A 269 19.30 33.17 -13.40
N LEU A 270 18.40 33.02 -12.42
CA LEU A 270 18.03 34.12 -11.52
C LEU A 270 18.18 33.64 -10.07
N PRO A 271 18.71 34.48 -9.17
CA PRO A 271 18.89 34.09 -7.77
C PRO A 271 17.52 33.83 -7.12
N ARG A 272 17.45 32.76 -6.31
CA ARG A 272 16.33 32.51 -5.39
C ARG A 272 16.15 33.73 -4.49
N THR A 273 15.24 34.62 -4.85
CA THR A 273 14.69 35.60 -3.93
C THR A 273 13.88 34.84 -2.89
N THR A 274 14.22 35.12 -1.64
CA THR A 274 13.51 34.76 -0.40
C THR A 274 12.01 34.52 -0.59
N THR A 275 11.57 33.38 -0.08
CA THR A 275 10.18 32.96 0.08
C THR A 275 9.28 34.13 0.52
N ASN A 276 8.50 34.66 -0.42
CA ASN A 276 7.22 35.24 -0.03
C ASN A 276 6.40 34.07 0.51
N ALA A 277 6.15 34.07 1.81
CA ALA A 277 5.16 33.17 2.39
C ALA A 277 3.83 33.45 1.66
N SER A 278 3.40 32.52 0.82
CA SER A 278 2.08 32.58 0.20
C SER A 278 1.06 32.59 1.34
N VAL A 279 0.21 33.61 1.40
CA VAL A 279 -0.85 33.71 2.40
C VAL A 279 -1.70 32.43 2.32
N PRO A 280 -1.97 31.73 3.44
CA PRO A 280 -2.77 30.51 3.40
C PRO A 280 -4.15 30.79 2.81
N MET A 281 -4.60 29.91 1.93
CA MET A 281 -5.96 29.95 1.40
C MET A 281 -6.93 29.41 2.45
N LEU A 282 -8.07 30.07 2.63
CA LEU A 282 -9.11 29.58 3.51
C LEU A 282 -10.01 28.59 2.76
N HIS A 283 -10.37 27.49 3.41
CA HIS A 283 -11.35 26.52 2.93
C HIS A 283 -12.53 26.42 3.90
N ASP A 284 -13.68 25.90 3.45
CA ASP A 284 -14.78 25.62 4.39
C ASP A 284 -14.42 24.46 5.31
N VAL A 285 -13.74 23.42 4.78
CA VAL A 285 -13.48 22.18 5.53
C VAL A 285 -12.09 21.60 5.24
N LEU A 286 -11.35 21.25 6.28
CA LEU A 286 -10.18 20.37 6.19
C LEU A 286 -10.60 18.93 6.54
N ILE A 287 -10.31 17.95 5.66
CA ILE A 287 -10.69 16.55 5.84
C ILE A 287 -9.43 15.70 5.93
N ILE A 288 -9.11 15.20 7.12
CA ILE A 288 -7.90 14.43 7.38
C ILE A 288 -8.19 12.94 7.15
N GLY A 289 -7.87 12.45 5.95
CA GLY A 289 -8.00 11.06 5.54
C GLY A 289 -8.92 10.85 4.35
N ALA A 290 -8.40 10.26 3.27
CA ALA A 290 -9.16 9.96 2.05
C ALA A 290 -9.57 8.47 1.93
N GLY A 291 -9.90 7.86 3.07
CA GLY A 291 -10.65 6.60 3.09
C GLY A 291 -12.13 6.81 2.71
N PRO A 292 -12.96 5.74 2.75
CA PRO A 292 -14.38 5.82 2.37
C PRO A 292 -15.17 6.91 3.12
N ALA A 293 -14.85 7.18 4.39
CA ALA A 293 -15.50 8.23 5.17
C ALA A 293 -15.18 9.63 4.63
N GLY A 294 -13.89 9.98 4.49
CA GLY A 294 -13.49 11.30 4.00
C GLY A 294 -13.89 11.56 2.56
N LEU A 295 -13.83 10.53 1.69
CA LEU A 295 -14.32 10.62 0.31
C LEU A 295 -15.84 10.88 0.26
N ALA A 296 -16.62 10.23 1.13
CA ALA A 296 -18.05 10.49 1.23
C ALA A 296 -18.35 11.90 1.76
N THR A 297 -17.60 12.38 2.75
CA THR A 297 -17.69 13.76 3.25
C THR A 297 -17.41 14.76 2.13
N ALA A 298 -16.29 14.62 1.42
CA ALA A 298 -15.90 15.51 0.32
C ALA A 298 -16.93 15.50 -0.81
N THR A 299 -17.46 14.32 -1.17
CA THR A 299 -18.51 14.18 -2.18
C THR A 299 -19.78 14.95 -1.79
N ALA A 300 -20.23 14.79 -0.54
CA ALA A 300 -21.44 15.45 -0.06
C ALA A 300 -21.28 16.98 0.05
N LEU A 301 -20.11 17.47 0.47
CA LEU A 301 -19.80 18.91 0.50
C LEU A 301 -19.75 19.52 -0.90
N SER A 302 -19.11 18.80 -1.83
CA SER A 302 -19.00 19.21 -3.24
C SER A 302 -20.35 19.43 -3.90
N ARG A 303 -21.35 18.61 -3.54
CA ARG A 303 -22.72 18.74 -4.04
C ARG A 303 -23.39 20.06 -3.67
N GLN A 304 -22.93 20.73 -2.61
CA GLN A 304 -23.42 22.01 -2.12
C GLN A 304 -22.43 23.18 -2.37
N LEU A 305 -21.36 22.92 -3.15
CA LEU A 305 -20.33 23.89 -3.53
C LEU A 305 -19.50 24.43 -2.35
N TYR A 306 -19.32 23.63 -1.29
CA TYR A 306 -18.39 23.95 -0.21
C TYR A 306 -16.97 23.50 -0.57
N THR A 307 -16.01 24.36 -0.28
CA THR A 307 -14.59 24.10 -0.55
C THR A 307 -14.01 23.18 0.52
N SER A 308 -13.20 22.21 0.11
CA SER A 308 -12.52 21.33 1.05
C SER A 308 -11.10 20.98 0.61
N VAL A 309 -10.25 20.70 1.59
CA VAL A 309 -8.96 20.03 1.38
C VAL A 309 -9.08 18.60 1.88
N LEU A 310 -8.86 17.62 1.01
CA LEU A 310 -8.88 16.20 1.35
C LEU A 310 -7.45 15.68 1.42
N PHE A 311 -6.98 15.41 2.63
CA PHE A 311 -5.63 14.92 2.90
C PHE A 311 -5.56 13.38 2.84
N ASP A 312 -4.48 12.84 2.30
CA ASP A 312 -4.25 11.40 2.23
C ASP A 312 -2.79 11.03 2.40
N SER A 313 -2.49 10.21 3.42
CA SER A 313 -1.16 9.64 3.63
C SER A 313 -0.90 8.39 2.78
N GLY A 314 -1.92 7.84 2.10
CA GLY A 314 -1.83 6.58 1.36
C GLY A 314 -1.87 5.33 2.24
N LEU A 315 -2.06 5.48 3.55
CA LEU A 315 -2.17 4.37 4.50
C LEU A 315 -3.64 4.03 4.77
N TYR A 316 -4.05 2.82 4.38
CA TYR A 316 -5.44 2.38 4.49
C TYR A 316 -5.55 1.08 5.29
N ARG A 317 -6.50 1.02 6.23
CA ARG A 317 -6.70 -0.13 7.12
C ARG A 317 -6.91 -1.46 6.36
N ASN A 318 -7.62 -1.42 5.23
CA ASN A 318 -7.88 -2.59 4.40
C ASN A 318 -6.90 -2.77 3.23
N ALA A 319 -5.71 -2.15 3.26
CA ALA A 319 -4.72 -2.27 2.19
C ALA A 319 -4.26 -3.72 1.91
N ARG A 320 -4.33 -4.61 2.93
CA ARG A 320 -4.01 -6.03 2.78
C ARG A 320 -5.12 -6.85 2.10
N ALA A 321 -6.35 -6.35 2.07
CA ALA A 321 -7.47 -7.07 1.46
C ALA A 321 -7.37 -7.03 -0.07
N THR A 322 -7.52 -8.18 -0.71
CA THR A 322 -7.51 -8.30 -2.17
C THR A 322 -8.84 -7.87 -2.79
N ALA A 323 -9.93 -7.99 -2.04
CA ALA A 323 -11.28 -7.63 -2.44
C ALA A 323 -12.05 -6.98 -1.29
N MET A 324 -13.02 -6.13 -1.63
CA MET A 324 -14.05 -5.63 -0.73
C MET A 324 -15.32 -6.46 -0.93
N HIS A 325 -16.01 -6.70 0.17
CA HIS A 325 -17.31 -7.36 0.18
C HIS A 325 -18.28 -6.57 1.04
N ASN A 326 -19.57 -6.88 0.90
CA ASN A 326 -20.64 -6.22 1.64
C ASN A 326 -20.66 -4.69 1.41
N VAL A 327 -20.27 -4.27 0.19
CA VAL A 327 -20.38 -2.89 -0.30
C VAL A 327 -21.15 -2.93 -1.61
N LEU A 328 -22.41 -2.49 -1.57
CA LEU A 328 -23.31 -2.58 -2.70
C LEU A 328 -22.70 -1.89 -3.95
N GLY A 329 -22.62 -2.63 -5.05
CA GLY A 329 -22.02 -2.17 -6.32
C GLY A 329 -20.50 -2.33 -6.43
N PHE A 330 -19.81 -2.75 -5.36
CA PHE A 330 -18.36 -2.97 -5.32
C PHE A 330 -18.00 -4.32 -4.68
N ASP A 331 -18.90 -5.29 -4.76
CA ASP A 331 -18.63 -6.65 -4.28
C ASP A 331 -17.52 -7.30 -5.11
N HIS A 332 -16.58 -7.96 -4.44
CA HIS A 332 -15.38 -8.55 -5.02
C HIS A 332 -14.42 -7.57 -5.72
N VAL A 333 -14.49 -6.26 -5.40
CA VAL A 333 -13.64 -5.22 -6.00
C VAL A 333 -12.47 -4.87 -5.08
N PRO A 334 -11.22 -4.76 -5.57
CA PRO A 334 -10.09 -4.33 -4.74
C PRO A 334 -10.32 -2.96 -4.07
N PRO A 335 -9.97 -2.79 -2.79
CA PRO A 335 -10.22 -1.52 -2.08
C PRO A 335 -9.64 -0.28 -2.72
N ALA A 336 -8.46 -0.40 -3.35
CA ALA A 336 -7.82 0.69 -4.06
C ALA A 336 -8.64 1.16 -5.27
N VAL A 337 -9.30 0.24 -5.99
CA VAL A 337 -10.15 0.56 -7.14
C VAL A 337 -11.37 1.36 -6.71
N PHE A 338 -12.01 0.98 -5.60
CA PHE A 338 -13.11 1.77 -5.02
C PHE A 338 -12.67 3.21 -4.70
N ARG A 339 -11.54 3.38 -4.01
CA ARG A 339 -11.02 4.71 -3.66
C ARG A 339 -10.64 5.53 -4.90
N ALA A 340 -9.96 4.93 -5.87
CA ALA A 340 -9.58 5.58 -7.11
C ALA A 340 -10.81 6.05 -7.88
N LYS A 341 -11.84 5.21 -8.01
CA LYS A 341 -13.09 5.58 -8.66
C LYS A 341 -13.79 6.74 -7.93
N ALA A 342 -13.87 6.70 -6.61
CA ALA A 342 -14.49 7.78 -5.83
C ALA A 342 -13.72 9.11 -5.96
N ARG A 343 -12.37 9.07 -5.97
CA ARG A 343 -11.54 10.24 -6.26
C ARG A 343 -11.80 10.78 -7.67
N GLU A 344 -11.89 9.90 -8.66
CA GLU A 344 -12.14 10.29 -10.06
C GLU A 344 -13.52 10.90 -10.25
N ASP A 345 -14.56 10.36 -9.62
CA ASP A 345 -15.92 10.94 -9.65
C ASP A 345 -15.91 12.38 -9.11
N ILE A 346 -15.12 12.67 -8.06
CA ILE A 346 -14.95 14.01 -7.51
C ILE A 346 -14.14 14.90 -8.47
N LYS A 347 -12.98 14.43 -8.95
CA LYS A 347 -12.11 15.21 -9.86
C LYS A 347 -12.84 15.59 -11.15
N THR A 348 -13.63 14.69 -11.72
CA THR A 348 -14.29 14.91 -13.01
C THR A 348 -15.52 15.81 -12.92
N ARG A 349 -16.23 15.81 -11.78
CA ARG A 349 -17.52 16.50 -11.65
C ARG A 349 -17.47 17.72 -10.73
N TYR A 350 -16.51 17.76 -9.81
CA TYR A 350 -16.44 18.69 -8.70
C TYR A 350 -15.01 19.23 -8.46
N ALA A 351 -14.17 19.29 -9.50
CA ALA A 351 -12.77 19.71 -9.42
C ALA A 351 -12.56 21.04 -8.66
N GLU A 352 -13.50 21.97 -8.79
CA GLU A 352 -13.40 23.30 -8.20
C GLU A 352 -13.58 23.28 -6.68
N SER A 353 -14.33 22.33 -6.12
CA SER A 353 -14.68 22.32 -4.69
C SER A 353 -13.75 21.49 -3.81
N VAL A 354 -12.85 20.68 -4.39
CA VAL A 354 -11.96 19.80 -3.61
C VAL A 354 -10.52 19.97 -4.05
N THR A 355 -9.67 20.38 -3.11
CA THR A 355 -8.23 20.28 -3.23
C THR A 355 -7.78 18.94 -2.67
N PHE A 356 -7.21 18.08 -3.50
CA PHE A 356 -6.56 16.85 -3.03
C PHE A 356 -5.14 17.17 -2.56
N ALA A 357 -4.80 16.72 -1.36
CA ALA A 357 -3.47 16.87 -0.79
C ALA A 357 -2.96 15.47 -0.41
N ASP A 358 -2.22 14.84 -1.32
CA ASP A 358 -1.66 13.50 -1.13
C ASP A 358 -0.38 13.58 -0.27
N VAL A 359 -0.56 14.09 0.95
CA VAL A 359 0.47 14.34 1.97
C VAL A 359 -0.04 13.92 3.34
N GLU A 360 0.86 13.49 4.22
CA GLU A 360 0.53 13.23 5.61
C GLU A 360 0.33 14.55 6.38
N VAL A 361 -0.67 14.59 7.26
CA VAL A 361 -0.87 15.69 8.21
C VAL A 361 -0.22 15.33 9.53
N LEU A 362 0.64 16.20 10.04
CA LEU A 362 1.39 15.96 11.28
C LEU A 362 0.74 16.64 12.49
N LYS A 363 0.10 17.79 12.27
CA LYS A 363 -0.50 18.58 13.35
C LYS A 363 -1.82 19.18 12.94
N THR A 364 -2.74 19.25 13.88
CA THR A 364 -3.98 20.03 13.78
C THR A 364 -4.16 20.90 15.00
N SER A 365 -4.68 22.11 14.84
CA SER A 365 -5.01 22.96 15.98
C SER A 365 -6.26 23.81 15.73
N LYS A 366 -6.89 24.23 16.84
CA LYS A 366 -7.91 25.27 16.82
C LYS A 366 -7.20 26.62 16.87
N VAL A 367 -7.33 27.42 15.81
CA VAL A 367 -6.73 28.75 15.73
C VAL A 367 -7.58 29.74 16.53
N LYS A 368 -8.90 29.73 16.28
CA LYS A 368 -9.92 30.48 17.01
C LYS A 368 -11.28 29.81 16.82
N GLU A 369 -12.34 30.36 17.41
CA GLU A 369 -13.69 29.85 17.17
C GLU A 369 -14.03 29.85 15.66
N GLY A 370 -14.45 28.70 15.15
CA GLY A 370 -14.78 28.52 13.74
C GLY A 370 -13.60 28.57 12.76
N LEU A 371 -12.35 28.44 13.23
CA LEU A 371 -11.16 28.37 12.38
C LEU A 371 -10.12 27.37 12.92
N PHE A 372 -9.69 26.46 12.05
CA PHE A 372 -8.76 25.38 12.34
C PHE A 372 -7.60 25.40 11.36
N SER A 373 -6.48 24.81 11.77
CA SER A 373 -5.33 24.59 10.89
C SER A 373 -4.90 23.13 10.85
N ALA A 374 -4.29 22.75 9.74
CA ALA A 374 -3.55 21.50 9.57
C ALA A 374 -2.16 21.81 9.00
N GLU A 375 -1.12 21.26 9.61
CA GLU A 375 0.27 21.33 9.12
C GLU A 375 0.61 19.96 8.52
N ASP A 376 0.97 19.95 7.24
CA ASP A 376 1.40 18.73 6.55
C ASP A 376 2.89 18.42 6.76
N ALA A 377 3.30 17.24 6.33
CA ALA A 377 4.67 16.75 6.44
C ALA A 377 5.70 17.58 5.64
N GLU A 378 5.24 18.44 4.73
CA GLU A 378 6.07 19.35 3.95
C GLU A 378 6.20 20.73 4.64
N GLY A 379 5.57 20.90 5.81
CA GLY A 379 5.58 22.14 6.57
C GLY A 379 4.62 23.19 6.06
N LYS A 380 3.68 22.83 5.17
CA LYS A 380 2.65 23.74 4.69
C LYS A 380 1.45 23.73 5.63
N THR A 381 0.99 24.94 5.94
CA THR A 381 -0.19 25.17 6.78
C THR A 381 -1.42 25.43 5.93
N TRP A 382 -2.49 24.71 6.24
CA TRP A 382 -3.79 24.81 5.62
C TRP A 382 -4.79 25.34 6.63
N LEU A 383 -5.73 26.19 6.20
CA LEU A 383 -6.75 26.74 7.06
C LEU A 383 -8.14 26.30 6.60
N GLY A 384 -8.99 25.95 7.56
CA GLY A 384 -10.39 25.69 7.27
C GLY A 384 -11.33 26.06 8.39
N ARG A 385 -12.58 26.35 8.03
CA ARG A 385 -13.61 26.79 8.98
C ARG A 385 -14.11 25.63 9.84
N ARG A 386 -13.98 24.41 9.35
CA ARG A 386 -14.28 23.15 10.03
C ARG A 386 -13.15 22.15 9.80
N LEU A 387 -13.05 21.18 10.70
CA LEU A 387 -12.07 20.09 10.63
C LEU A 387 -12.78 18.75 10.78
N VAL A 388 -12.52 17.81 9.87
CA VAL A 388 -13.06 16.46 9.90
C VAL A 388 -11.92 15.46 10.03
N LEU A 389 -11.93 14.70 11.13
CA LEU A 389 -11.05 13.55 11.33
C LEU A 389 -11.67 12.31 10.68
N ALA A 390 -11.06 11.84 9.60
CA ALA A 390 -11.44 10.63 8.87
C ALA A 390 -10.25 9.65 8.78
N THR A 391 -9.42 9.65 9.84
CA THR A 391 -8.07 9.06 9.85
C THR A 391 -8.06 7.54 9.98
N GLY A 392 -9.22 6.96 10.31
CA GLY A 392 -9.37 5.54 10.55
C GLY A 392 -8.66 5.07 11.82
N VAL A 393 -8.41 3.76 11.88
CA VAL A 393 -7.74 3.11 13.02
C VAL A 393 -6.67 2.15 12.53
N THR A 394 -5.74 1.81 13.43
CA THR A 394 -4.78 0.73 13.29
C THR A 394 -5.20 -0.45 14.17
N ASP A 395 -5.19 -1.65 13.61
CA ASP A 395 -5.40 -2.91 14.35
C ASP A 395 -4.17 -3.26 15.20
N ILE A 396 -4.37 -3.45 16.51
CA ILE A 396 -3.32 -3.79 17.47
C ILE A 396 -3.16 -5.30 17.50
N MET A 397 -2.12 -5.79 16.82
CA MET A 397 -1.87 -7.23 16.71
C MET A 397 -1.43 -7.83 18.06
N PRO A 398 -1.97 -8.99 18.48
CA PRO A 398 -1.46 -9.75 19.61
C PRO A 398 0.01 -10.14 19.43
N GLU A 399 0.77 -10.16 20.51
CA GLU A 399 2.17 -10.61 20.55
C GLU A 399 2.28 -12.14 20.51
N ILE A 400 1.69 -12.77 19.49
CA ILE A 400 1.84 -14.19 19.20
C ILE A 400 2.68 -14.32 17.93
N PRO A 401 3.85 -14.99 17.96
CA PRO A 401 4.69 -15.16 16.78
C PRO A 401 3.92 -15.69 15.57
N GLY A 402 4.05 -15.00 14.43
CA GLY A 402 3.38 -15.31 13.16
C GLY A 402 1.93 -14.83 13.02
N TYR A 403 1.34 -14.20 14.05
CA TYR A 403 0.00 -13.60 13.95
C TYR A 403 -0.07 -12.56 12.84
N GLY A 404 0.91 -11.65 12.79
CA GLY A 404 0.96 -10.57 11.81
C GLY A 404 1.07 -11.06 10.36
N ASP A 405 1.70 -12.21 10.13
CA ASP A 405 1.84 -12.84 8.82
C ASP A 405 0.53 -13.48 8.36
N CYS A 406 -0.25 -14.00 9.30
CA CYS A 406 -1.55 -14.61 9.01
C CYS A 406 -2.68 -13.57 8.89
N TRP A 407 -2.48 -12.35 9.41
CA TRP A 407 -3.48 -11.28 9.42
C TRP A 407 -3.84 -10.79 8.01
N GLY A 408 -5.14 -10.89 7.68
CA GLY A 408 -5.68 -10.52 6.37
C GLY A 408 -5.56 -11.61 5.31
N HIS A 409 -4.91 -12.74 5.62
CA HIS A 409 -4.73 -13.87 4.71
C HIS A 409 -5.41 -15.14 5.21
N GLY A 410 -5.26 -15.46 6.50
CA GLY A 410 -5.92 -16.57 7.16
C GLY A 410 -6.60 -16.22 8.49
N ILE A 411 -6.31 -15.04 9.04
CA ILE A 411 -7.01 -14.47 10.18
C ILE A 411 -7.91 -13.33 9.71
N PHE A 412 -9.21 -13.48 9.94
CA PHE A 412 -10.23 -12.53 9.52
C PHE A 412 -10.92 -11.88 10.73
N HIS A 413 -10.96 -10.56 10.73
CA HIS A 413 -11.62 -9.79 11.80
C HIS A 413 -13.13 -9.66 11.65
N CYS A 414 -13.62 -9.81 10.42
CA CYS A 414 -15.03 -9.63 10.09
C CYS A 414 -15.47 -10.70 9.10
N LEU A 415 -16.40 -11.56 9.54
CA LEU A 415 -16.96 -12.64 8.72
C LEU A 415 -18.05 -12.17 7.73
N PHE A 416 -18.34 -10.86 7.67
CA PHE A 416 -19.06 -10.25 6.55
C PHE A 416 -18.11 -9.76 5.45
N CYS A 417 -16.85 -9.50 5.77
CA CYS A 417 -15.84 -9.04 4.82
C CYS A 417 -15.04 -10.18 4.21
N HIS A 418 -14.90 -11.29 4.94
CA HIS A 418 -14.17 -12.48 4.50
C HIS A 418 -14.88 -13.74 5.03
N GLY A 419 -14.45 -14.90 4.56
CA GLY A 419 -14.89 -16.20 5.07
C GLY A 419 -16.03 -16.81 4.24
N PHE A 420 -16.81 -16.01 3.51
CA PHE A 420 -17.74 -16.55 2.51
C PHE A 420 -16.99 -17.31 1.41
N GLU A 421 -15.84 -16.80 0.99
CA GLU A 421 -14.92 -17.42 0.03
C GLU A 421 -14.42 -18.78 0.53
N GLU A 422 -14.31 -18.94 1.84
CA GLU A 422 -13.80 -20.15 2.52
C GLU A 422 -14.91 -21.13 2.94
N ARG A 423 -16.15 -20.88 2.51
CA ARG A 423 -17.30 -21.70 2.91
C ARG A 423 -17.14 -23.15 2.45
N GLY A 424 -17.65 -24.08 3.25
CA GLY A 424 -17.51 -25.52 3.00
C GLY A 424 -16.25 -26.13 3.62
N ALA A 425 -15.45 -25.33 4.34
CA ALA A 425 -14.34 -25.81 5.13
C ALA A 425 -14.76 -26.91 6.11
N GLU A 426 -13.96 -27.98 6.26
CA GLU A 426 -14.25 -29.01 7.26
C GLU A 426 -14.17 -28.42 8.68
N ARG A 427 -13.21 -27.53 8.91
CA ARG A 427 -12.93 -26.91 10.21
C ARG A 427 -12.43 -25.49 10.12
N VAL A 428 -12.84 -24.68 11.09
CA VAL A 428 -12.48 -23.26 11.24
C VAL A 428 -12.29 -22.93 12.72
N GLY A 429 -11.44 -21.95 13.01
CA GLY A 429 -11.17 -21.53 14.39
C GLY A 429 -11.70 -20.14 14.72
N VAL A 430 -12.00 -19.92 16.01
CA VAL A 430 -12.26 -18.60 16.59
C VAL A 430 -11.26 -18.38 17.70
N LEU A 431 -10.49 -17.29 17.64
CA LEU A 431 -9.59 -16.90 18.71
C LEU A 431 -10.40 -16.07 19.72
N ALA A 432 -10.52 -16.54 20.96
CA ALA A 432 -11.34 -15.94 22.00
C ALA A 432 -10.48 -15.26 23.07
N PHE A 433 -9.81 -14.18 22.69
CA PHE A 433 -9.04 -13.29 23.55
C PHE A 433 -9.11 -11.85 23.04
N GLY A 434 -8.63 -10.87 23.80
CA GLY A 434 -8.84 -9.46 23.45
C GLY A 434 -10.34 -9.11 23.40
N MET A 435 -10.80 -8.42 22.34
CA MET A 435 -12.22 -8.06 22.19
C MET A 435 -13.16 -9.27 22.05
N THR A 436 -12.65 -10.39 21.54
CA THR A 436 -13.41 -11.64 21.41
C THR A 436 -13.34 -12.51 22.67
N GLY A 437 -12.55 -12.12 23.67
CA GLY A 437 -12.26 -12.87 24.90
C GLY A 437 -13.36 -12.89 25.96
N ASN A 438 -14.62 -12.78 25.56
CA ASN A 438 -15.78 -12.87 26.46
C ASN A 438 -16.87 -13.77 25.85
N LEU A 439 -17.75 -14.31 26.69
CA LEU A 439 -18.78 -15.27 26.32
C LEU A 439 -19.63 -14.80 25.14
N LYS A 440 -20.10 -13.54 25.18
CA LYS A 440 -20.98 -12.98 24.14
C LYS A 440 -20.28 -12.89 22.80
N MET A 441 -19.06 -12.37 22.75
CA MET A 441 -18.35 -12.17 21.48
C MET A 441 -17.82 -13.48 20.90
N ALA A 442 -17.23 -14.36 21.73
CA ALA A 442 -16.72 -15.65 21.29
C ALA A 442 -17.83 -16.50 20.65
N THR A 443 -19.00 -16.56 21.29
CA THR A 443 -20.14 -17.36 20.81
C THR A 443 -20.82 -16.71 19.61
N HIS A 444 -20.95 -15.38 19.58
CA HIS A 444 -21.47 -14.66 18.42
C HIS A 444 -20.65 -14.95 17.15
N ILE A 445 -19.33 -14.80 17.23
CA ILE A 445 -18.41 -15.08 16.11
C ILE A 445 -18.40 -16.58 15.78
N GLY A 446 -18.43 -17.44 16.81
CA GLY A 446 -18.58 -18.88 16.63
C GLY A 446 -19.82 -19.22 15.80
N HIS A 447 -20.97 -18.63 16.12
CA HIS A 447 -22.21 -18.84 15.36
C HIS A 447 -22.12 -18.31 13.93
N MET A 448 -21.45 -17.17 13.70
CA MET A 448 -21.18 -16.65 12.36
C MET A 448 -20.27 -17.58 11.54
N ALA A 449 -19.32 -18.27 12.18
CA ALA A 449 -18.41 -19.20 11.51
C ALA A 449 -19.08 -20.53 11.11
N ARG A 450 -20.13 -20.96 11.81
CA ARG A 450 -20.85 -22.23 11.54
C ARG A 450 -21.39 -22.40 10.11
N PRO A 451 -22.02 -21.40 9.46
CA PRO A 451 -22.43 -21.55 8.07
C PRO A 451 -21.25 -21.61 7.08
N LEU A 452 -20.04 -21.22 7.51
CA LEU A 452 -18.84 -21.19 6.69
C LEU A 452 -18.00 -22.48 6.86
N GLY A 453 -17.95 -23.05 8.06
CA GLY A 453 -17.18 -24.26 8.36
C GLY A 453 -17.96 -25.31 9.15
N GLY A 454 -17.70 -26.59 8.86
CA GLY A 454 -18.41 -27.72 9.47
C GLY A 454 -18.16 -27.88 10.97
N LYS A 455 -16.90 -27.79 11.40
CA LYS A 455 -16.49 -27.86 12.82
C LYS A 455 -15.87 -26.54 13.25
N VAL A 456 -16.46 -25.88 14.24
CA VAL A 456 -15.95 -24.62 14.80
C VAL A 456 -15.24 -24.90 16.12
N THR A 457 -13.95 -24.56 16.20
CA THR A 457 -13.16 -24.62 17.42
C THR A 457 -12.97 -23.22 18.02
N ILE A 458 -13.34 -23.00 19.27
CA ILE A 458 -13.03 -21.76 20.01
C ILE A 458 -11.76 -21.98 20.84
N TYR A 459 -10.72 -21.23 20.52
CA TYR A 459 -9.43 -21.24 21.20
C TYR A 459 -9.41 -20.14 22.27
N THR A 460 -9.42 -20.51 23.55
CA THR A 460 -9.48 -19.54 24.65
C THR A 460 -8.11 -19.10 25.17
N HIS A 461 -7.02 -19.61 24.56
CA HIS A 461 -5.63 -19.21 24.84
C HIS A 461 -5.30 -19.20 26.35
N GLY A 462 -5.58 -20.30 27.04
CA GLY A 462 -5.35 -20.44 28.48
C GLY A 462 -6.49 -19.95 29.38
N ASN A 463 -7.55 -19.34 28.84
CA ASN A 463 -8.69 -18.88 29.65
C ASN A 463 -9.68 -20.02 29.93
N SER A 464 -9.43 -20.77 31.00
CA SER A 464 -10.28 -21.88 31.44
C SER A 464 -11.65 -21.43 31.98
N SER A 465 -11.78 -20.20 32.50
CA SER A 465 -13.07 -19.66 32.96
C SER A 465 -14.02 -19.50 31.78
N LEU A 466 -13.57 -18.80 30.73
CA LEU A 466 -14.34 -18.59 29.51
C LEU A 466 -14.71 -19.93 28.84
N ALA A 467 -13.78 -20.88 28.81
CA ALA A 467 -14.07 -22.20 28.26
C ALA A 467 -15.14 -22.96 29.07
N SER A 468 -15.12 -22.84 30.39
CA SER A 468 -16.13 -23.42 31.27
C SER A 468 -17.49 -22.77 31.05
N GLU A 469 -17.53 -21.44 30.91
CA GLU A 469 -18.75 -20.68 30.61
C GLU A 469 -19.37 -21.10 29.28
N ILE A 470 -18.57 -21.23 28.20
CA ILE A 470 -19.07 -21.67 26.89
C ILE A 470 -19.51 -23.14 26.95
N SER A 471 -18.76 -24.01 27.66
CA SER A 471 -19.12 -25.43 27.82
C SER A 471 -20.46 -25.63 28.54
N ALA A 472 -20.77 -24.74 29.50
CA ALA A 472 -21.99 -24.81 30.30
C ALA A 472 -23.24 -24.29 29.55
N MET A 473 -23.07 -23.72 28.35
CA MET A 473 -24.20 -23.30 27.53
C MET A 473 -25.01 -24.51 27.05
N ASP A 474 -26.33 -24.44 27.22
CA ASP A 474 -27.23 -25.45 26.69
C ASP A 474 -27.11 -25.54 25.16
N GLY A 475 -26.92 -26.76 24.65
CA GLY A 475 -26.75 -27.00 23.22
C GLY A 475 -25.48 -26.40 22.59
N ASN A 476 -24.41 -26.16 23.36
CA ASN A 476 -23.14 -25.64 22.84
C ASN A 476 -22.67 -26.43 21.58
N PRO A 477 -22.59 -25.80 20.39
CA PRO A 477 -22.19 -26.47 19.16
C PRO A 477 -20.69 -26.42 18.90
N PHE A 478 -19.90 -25.80 19.78
CA PHE A 478 -18.49 -25.49 19.55
C PHE A 478 -17.56 -26.50 20.22
N LYS A 479 -16.49 -26.89 19.52
CA LYS A 479 -15.33 -27.50 20.17
C LYS A 479 -14.57 -26.41 20.91
N LEU A 480 -14.02 -26.71 22.08
CA LEU A 480 -13.18 -25.78 22.83
C LEU A 480 -11.74 -26.31 22.90
N ASP A 481 -10.79 -25.40 22.77
CA ASP A 481 -9.37 -25.65 23.06
C ASP A 481 -8.85 -24.57 24.02
N THR A 482 -8.42 -25.01 25.20
CA THR A 482 -7.97 -24.12 26.28
C THR A 482 -6.46 -23.93 26.32
N ARG A 483 -5.71 -24.67 25.51
CA ARG A 483 -4.25 -24.58 25.47
C ARG A 483 -3.80 -23.21 25.01
N ARG A 484 -2.63 -22.75 25.46
CA ARG A 484 -2.06 -21.49 24.93
C ARG A 484 -1.53 -21.74 23.52
N ILE A 485 -1.65 -20.72 22.68
CA ILE A 485 -1.09 -20.72 21.33
C ILE A 485 0.33 -20.17 21.44
N ALA A 486 1.32 -20.99 21.16
CA ALA A 486 2.73 -20.62 21.24
C ALA A 486 3.19 -19.82 20.01
N LYS A 487 2.72 -20.20 18.83
CA LYS A 487 2.97 -19.51 17.55
C LYS A 487 1.94 -19.93 16.50
N MET A 488 1.91 -19.22 15.39
CA MET A 488 1.12 -19.59 14.23
C MET A 488 1.89 -19.34 12.93
N ARG A 489 1.43 -19.96 11.85
CA ARG A 489 1.95 -19.74 10.50
C ARG A 489 0.85 -20.04 9.49
N MET A 490 0.99 -19.51 8.29
CA MET A 490 0.18 -19.99 7.16
C MET A 490 0.46 -21.48 6.94
N ALA A 491 -0.58 -22.25 6.65
CA ALA A 491 -0.44 -23.63 6.21
C ALA A 491 0.14 -23.64 4.78
N GLY A 492 1.29 -24.30 4.57
CA GLY A 492 1.97 -24.36 3.27
C GLY A 492 1.13 -25.04 2.19
N GLY A 493 1.20 -24.50 0.97
CA GLY A 493 0.42 -24.90 -0.22
C GLY A 493 0.64 -26.35 -0.63
N GLY A 494 -0.41 -27.17 -0.51
CA GLY A 494 -0.47 -28.52 -1.04
C GLY A 494 -1.51 -28.61 -2.15
N GLY A 495 -1.06 -28.66 -3.41
CA GLY A 495 -1.70 -29.36 -4.54
C GLY A 495 -3.21 -29.28 -4.71
N GLY A 496 -3.83 -28.11 -4.54
CA GLY A 496 -5.17 -27.81 -5.03
C GLY A 496 -5.09 -26.85 -6.21
N ASP A 497 -5.99 -26.98 -7.18
CA ASP A 497 -6.01 -26.22 -8.44
C ASP A 497 -5.62 -24.74 -8.28
N GLU A 498 -4.71 -24.31 -9.14
CA GLU A 498 -4.06 -23.01 -9.11
C GLU A 498 -5.08 -21.87 -9.30
N GLY A 499 -5.26 -21.05 -8.25
CA GLY A 499 -6.18 -19.90 -8.22
C GLY A 499 -6.61 -19.49 -6.81
N GLU A 500 -6.54 -20.39 -5.82
CA GLU A 500 -6.85 -20.08 -4.42
C GLU A 500 -5.62 -19.56 -3.64
N HIS A 501 -5.74 -18.38 -3.03
CA HIS A 501 -4.82 -17.98 -1.96
C HIS A 501 -5.01 -18.92 -0.78
N PRO A 502 -3.95 -19.59 -0.28
CA PRO A 502 -4.09 -20.48 0.88
C PRO A 502 -4.44 -19.66 2.11
N THR A 503 -5.64 -19.85 2.67
CA THR A 503 -6.12 -19.17 3.88
C THR A 503 -5.87 -19.97 5.16
N GLY A 504 -5.43 -21.23 5.01
CA GLY A 504 -5.18 -22.14 6.14
C GLY A 504 -4.15 -21.59 7.12
N VAL A 505 -4.43 -21.75 8.42
CA VAL A 505 -3.52 -21.35 9.51
C VAL A 505 -3.20 -22.55 10.38
N THR A 506 -1.91 -22.83 10.56
CA THR A 506 -1.43 -23.81 11.53
C THR A 506 -1.08 -23.11 12.84
N LEU A 507 -1.75 -23.51 13.92
CA LEU A 507 -1.48 -23.13 15.31
C LEU A 507 -0.54 -24.15 15.94
N THR A 508 0.56 -23.72 16.54
CA THR A 508 1.36 -24.55 17.46
C THR A 508 0.92 -24.22 18.89
N LEU A 509 0.48 -25.22 19.64
CA LEU A 509 0.00 -25.08 21.02
C LEU A 509 1.16 -25.24 22.02
N ASP A 510 0.92 -24.92 23.29
CA ASP A 510 1.93 -24.93 24.36
C ASP A 510 2.44 -26.32 24.76
N ASP A 511 1.73 -27.38 24.37
CA ASP A 511 2.17 -28.78 24.46
C ASP A 511 2.96 -29.25 23.22
N GLY A 512 3.12 -28.38 22.22
CA GLY A 512 3.81 -28.66 20.96
C GLY A 512 2.93 -29.28 19.88
N GLU A 513 1.65 -29.56 20.13
CA GLU A 513 0.72 -30.04 19.10
C GLU A 513 0.48 -28.96 18.04
N GLU A 514 0.44 -29.36 16.77
CA GLU A 514 0.04 -28.49 15.67
C GLU A 514 -1.40 -28.78 15.23
N VAL A 515 -2.23 -27.74 15.18
CA VAL A 515 -3.61 -27.81 14.68
C VAL A 515 -3.74 -26.86 13.50
N THR A 516 -4.25 -27.36 12.37
CA THR A 516 -4.54 -26.51 11.21
C THR A 516 -6.04 -26.26 11.10
N GLU A 517 -6.41 -25.00 10.92
CA GLU A 517 -7.77 -24.54 10.63
C GLU A 517 -7.80 -23.91 9.23
N ARG A 518 -8.94 -23.99 8.50
CA ARG A 518 -9.02 -23.36 7.17
C ARG A 518 -8.90 -21.85 7.24
N PHE A 519 -9.44 -21.24 8.29
CA PHE A 519 -9.19 -19.85 8.66
C PHE A 519 -9.45 -19.68 10.16
N LEU A 520 -9.03 -18.53 10.69
CA LEU A 520 -9.30 -18.10 12.06
C LEU A 520 -10.10 -16.80 12.05
N ALA A 521 -11.14 -16.71 12.88
CA ALA A 521 -11.86 -15.47 13.13
C ALA A 521 -11.33 -14.80 14.40
N HIS A 522 -10.91 -13.54 14.31
CA HIS A 522 -10.42 -12.77 15.45
C HIS A 522 -10.48 -11.26 15.22
N ALA A 523 -11.12 -10.54 16.14
CA ALA A 523 -11.17 -9.08 16.13
C ALA A 523 -10.19 -8.49 17.17
N PRO A 524 -9.02 -7.97 16.77
CA PRO A 524 -8.10 -7.30 17.67
C PRO A 524 -8.65 -5.95 18.15
N PHE A 525 -8.04 -5.41 19.21
CA PHE A 525 -8.26 -4.01 19.60
C PHE A 525 -7.77 -3.06 18.50
N THR A 526 -8.29 -1.84 18.49
CA THR A 526 -7.90 -0.82 17.52
C THR A 526 -7.46 0.46 18.20
N LYS A 527 -6.57 1.23 17.55
CA LYS A 527 -6.14 2.57 17.98
C LYS A 527 -6.45 3.59 16.91
N VAL A 528 -7.04 4.74 17.28
CA VAL A 528 -7.22 5.88 16.36
C VAL A 528 -5.89 6.35 15.79
N ASN A 529 -5.85 6.63 14.49
CA ASN A 529 -4.64 7.07 13.80
C ASN A 529 -4.36 8.56 14.01
N GLY A 530 -3.07 8.87 14.16
CA GLY A 530 -2.55 10.23 14.27
C GLY A 530 -2.69 10.85 15.68
N PRO A 531 -2.01 11.99 15.91
CA PRO A 531 -1.99 12.67 17.21
C PRO A 531 -3.19 13.63 17.43
N PHE A 532 -4.10 13.72 16.45
CA PHE A 532 -5.04 14.85 16.34
C PHE A 532 -6.05 14.93 17.47
N ALA A 533 -6.53 13.78 17.96
CA ALA A 533 -7.48 13.75 19.07
C ALA A 533 -6.87 14.35 20.35
N GLU A 534 -5.59 14.06 20.62
CA GLU A 534 -4.85 14.63 21.74
C GLU A 534 -4.56 16.12 21.52
N GLN A 535 -4.07 16.50 20.34
CA GLN A 535 -3.75 17.89 19.99
C GLN A 535 -4.96 18.83 20.09
N LEU A 536 -6.15 18.34 19.75
CA LEU A 536 -7.39 19.10 19.82
C LEU A 536 -8.10 18.97 21.18
N GLY A 537 -7.60 18.12 22.09
CA GLY A 537 -8.22 17.87 23.39
C GLY A 537 -9.62 17.23 23.29
N LEU A 538 -9.79 16.29 22.35
CA LEU A 538 -11.08 15.63 22.12
C LEU A 538 -11.39 14.62 23.22
N GLU A 539 -12.66 14.52 23.60
CA GLU A 539 -13.12 13.43 24.45
C GLU A 539 -13.03 12.10 23.69
N MET A 540 -12.53 11.07 24.37
CA MET A 540 -12.46 9.70 23.85
C MET A 540 -13.55 8.84 24.50
N ALA A 541 -14.12 7.91 23.75
CA ALA A 541 -15.03 6.89 24.28
C ALA A 541 -14.23 5.80 25.01
N GLU A 542 -14.92 5.01 25.86
CA GLU A 542 -14.29 3.92 26.63
C GLU A 542 -13.57 2.88 25.75
N ASN A 543 -14.04 2.71 24.51
CA ASN A 543 -13.45 1.78 23.54
C ASN A 543 -12.24 2.35 22.79
N GLY A 544 -11.81 3.59 23.08
CA GLY A 544 -10.66 4.24 22.47
C GLY A 544 -10.96 4.99 21.16
N ASP A 545 -12.21 5.04 20.71
CA ASP A 545 -12.62 5.86 19.56
C ASP A 545 -12.80 7.33 19.97
N VAL A 546 -12.74 8.26 19.01
CA VAL A 546 -13.14 9.66 19.25
C VAL A 546 -14.62 9.68 19.57
N LYS A 547 -14.98 10.27 20.72
CA LYS A 547 -16.37 10.38 21.13
C LYS A 547 -17.08 11.42 20.27
N THR A 548 -18.21 11.02 19.69
CA THR A 548 -19.00 11.88 18.81
C THR A 548 -20.46 11.93 19.25
N THR A 549 -21.15 13.00 18.83
CA THR A 549 -22.58 13.19 19.04
C THR A 549 -23.34 12.78 17.77
N PRO A 550 -24.19 11.74 17.83
CA PRO A 550 -25.07 11.39 16.72
C PRO A 550 -26.06 12.51 16.37
N PRO A 551 -26.52 12.61 15.11
CA PRO A 551 -26.18 11.74 13.98
C PRO A 551 -24.99 12.23 13.13
N PHE A 552 -24.46 13.43 13.40
CA PHE A 552 -23.55 14.13 12.48
C PHE A 552 -22.06 13.96 12.82
N GLY A 553 -21.72 13.31 13.93
CA GLY A 553 -20.33 12.99 14.23
C GLY A 553 -19.53 14.17 14.83
N GLU A 554 -20.20 15.19 15.37
CA GLU A 554 -19.52 16.31 16.02
C GLU A 554 -18.87 15.87 17.34
N THR A 555 -17.65 16.33 17.58
CA THR A 555 -16.85 15.95 18.76
C THR A 555 -17.14 16.88 19.95
N SER A 556 -16.39 16.75 21.04
CA SER A 556 -16.45 17.68 22.17
C SER A 556 -15.97 19.10 21.84
N VAL A 557 -15.27 19.29 20.72
CA VAL A 557 -14.84 20.60 20.23
C VAL A 557 -15.76 21.03 19.08
N PRO A 558 -16.54 22.11 19.24
CA PRO A 558 -17.45 22.59 18.21
C PRO A 558 -16.73 22.88 16.88
N GLY A 559 -17.30 22.41 15.78
CA GLY A 559 -16.70 22.53 14.45
C GLY A 559 -15.60 21.52 14.11
N VAL A 560 -15.26 20.61 15.04
CA VAL A 560 -14.46 19.41 14.79
C VAL A 560 -15.38 18.18 14.77
N TYR A 561 -15.27 17.39 13.71
CA TYR A 561 -16.04 16.17 13.50
C TYR A 561 -15.12 14.96 13.40
N ALA A 562 -15.63 13.77 13.73
CA ALA A 562 -14.95 12.51 13.49
C ALA A 562 -15.88 11.52 12.78
N VAL A 563 -15.39 10.87 11.72
CA VAL A 563 -16.18 9.99 10.85
C VAL A 563 -15.42 8.72 10.50
N GLY A 564 -16.15 7.67 10.11
CA GLY A 564 -15.57 6.36 9.84
C GLY A 564 -15.03 5.69 11.09
N ASP A 565 -14.03 4.83 10.90
CA ASP A 565 -13.54 3.95 11.96
C ASP A 565 -12.99 4.71 13.18
N CYS A 566 -12.50 5.96 13.03
CA CYS A 566 -11.95 6.71 14.17
C CYS A 566 -13.03 7.30 15.09
N GLY A 567 -14.26 7.48 14.60
CA GLY A 567 -15.36 8.11 15.35
C GLY A 567 -16.59 7.22 15.50
N ASN A 568 -16.51 5.94 15.10
CA ASN A 568 -17.64 5.01 15.11
C ASN A 568 -17.22 3.60 15.54
N MET A 569 -18.08 2.97 16.34
CA MET A 569 -17.92 1.60 16.82
C MET A 569 -18.10 0.57 15.70
N VAL A 570 -18.96 0.84 14.72
CA VAL A 570 -19.23 -0.07 13.60
C VAL A 570 -18.24 0.23 12.47
N LYS A 571 -17.12 -0.49 12.48
CA LYS A 571 -15.98 -0.26 11.58
C LYS A 571 -16.08 -1.05 10.28
N ALA A 572 -16.86 -0.53 9.34
CA ALA A 572 -17.03 -1.09 8.00
C ALA A 572 -17.23 0.02 6.97
N VAL A 573 -17.00 -0.28 5.69
CA VAL A 573 -17.03 0.71 4.61
C VAL A 573 -18.38 1.42 4.48
N ALA A 574 -19.50 0.70 4.48
CA ALA A 574 -20.82 1.31 4.34
C ALA A 574 -21.20 2.24 5.52
N PRO A 575 -21.00 1.85 6.80
CA PRO A 575 -21.09 2.77 7.93
C PRO A 575 -20.15 3.97 7.83
N ALA A 576 -18.91 3.77 7.37
CA ALA A 576 -17.95 4.86 7.19
C ALA A 576 -18.45 5.89 6.17
N MET A 577 -18.93 5.45 5.00
CA MET A 577 -19.54 6.31 3.99
C MET A 577 -20.78 7.04 4.53
N THR A 578 -21.65 6.32 5.24
CA THR A 578 -22.85 6.91 5.87
C THR A 578 -22.46 8.03 6.85
N SER A 579 -21.49 7.78 7.73
CA SER A 579 -21.04 8.79 8.71
C SER A 579 -20.44 10.03 8.04
N GLY A 580 -19.67 9.87 6.96
CA GLY A 580 -19.14 10.99 6.19
C GLY A 580 -20.23 11.83 5.53
N ALA A 581 -21.21 11.18 4.89
CA ALA A 581 -22.33 11.86 4.27
C ALA A 581 -23.22 12.62 5.29
N LEU A 582 -23.50 12.00 6.44
CA LEU A 582 -24.25 12.64 7.52
C LEU A 582 -23.48 13.82 8.11
N CYS A 583 -22.17 13.65 8.35
CA CYS A 583 -21.31 14.73 8.84
C CYS A 583 -21.37 15.95 7.93
N ALA A 584 -21.22 15.78 6.62
CA ALA A 584 -21.37 16.88 5.68
C ALA A 584 -22.75 17.55 5.79
N GLY A 585 -23.83 16.77 5.86
CA GLY A 585 -25.19 17.30 6.01
C GLY A 585 -25.39 18.16 7.27
N GLY A 586 -24.90 17.70 8.42
CA GLY A 586 -24.98 18.45 9.67
C GLY A 586 -24.05 19.66 9.72
N MET A 587 -22.82 19.50 9.25
CA MET A 587 -21.79 20.54 9.22
C MET A 587 -22.15 21.71 8.31
N VAL A 588 -22.90 21.47 7.23
CA VAL A 588 -23.37 22.52 6.32
C VAL A 588 -24.36 23.47 6.99
N VAL A 589 -25.15 23.03 7.97
CA VAL A 589 -26.16 23.88 8.64
C VAL A 589 -25.54 25.15 9.26
N PRO A 590 -24.52 25.07 10.14
CA PRO A 590 -23.87 26.28 10.64
C PRO A 590 -23.08 27.02 9.54
N LEU A 591 -22.47 26.31 8.59
CA LEU A 591 -21.75 26.93 7.46
C LEU A 591 -22.64 27.82 6.57
N GLN A 592 -23.94 27.51 6.45
CA GLN A 592 -24.89 28.34 5.68
C GLN A 592 -25.14 29.71 6.28
N SER A 593 -24.96 29.85 7.59
CA SER A 593 -25.17 31.12 8.31
C SER A 593 -23.95 32.05 8.22
N GLU A 594 -22.86 31.56 7.63
CA GLU A 594 -21.57 32.22 7.56
C GLU A 594 -21.29 32.64 6.10
N PRO A 595 -20.57 33.75 5.86
CA PRO A 595 -20.22 34.16 4.50
C PRO A 595 -19.49 33.06 3.73
N ARG A 596 -19.88 32.84 2.47
CA ARG A 596 -19.22 31.84 1.61
C ARG A 596 -17.77 32.25 1.36
N VAL A 597 -16.87 31.28 1.49
CA VAL A 597 -15.50 31.43 1.03
C VAL A 597 -15.49 31.29 -0.49
N GLY A 598 -15.07 32.35 -1.19
CA GLY A 598 -14.88 32.29 -2.64
C GLY A 598 -13.66 31.44 -3.01
N PHE A 599 -13.72 30.75 -4.14
CA PHE A 599 -12.55 30.05 -4.69
C PHE A 599 -11.39 31.04 -4.84
N GLY A 600 -10.26 30.77 -4.18
CA GLY A 600 -9.11 31.68 -4.29
C GLY A 600 -9.10 32.86 -3.32
N MET A 601 -9.88 32.86 -2.22
CA MET A 601 -9.79 33.92 -1.20
C MET A 601 -8.67 33.69 -0.18
N GLU A 602 -7.79 34.68 -0.03
CA GLU A 602 -6.73 34.71 0.98
C GLU A 602 -7.31 34.78 2.41
N ALA A 603 -6.65 34.13 3.37
CA ALA A 603 -7.09 34.10 4.77
C ALA A 603 -7.25 35.49 5.40
N GLU A 604 -6.28 36.40 5.20
CA GLU A 604 -6.33 37.76 5.75
C GLU A 604 -7.47 38.62 5.17
N ALA A 605 -7.77 38.44 3.87
CA ALA A 605 -8.89 39.11 3.21
C ALA A 605 -10.24 38.62 3.75
N THR A 606 -10.32 37.33 4.09
CA THR A 606 -11.53 36.73 4.67
C THR A 606 -11.70 37.09 6.14
N GLU A 607 -10.63 37.08 6.95
CA GLU A 607 -10.68 37.50 8.36
C GLU A 607 -11.18 38.94 8.51
N LYS A 608 -10.69 39.88 7.68
CA LYS A 608 -11.19 41.26 7.67
C LYS A 608 -12.66 41.38 7.28
N SER A 609 -13.20 40.44 6.49
CA SER A 609 -14.62 40.41 6.12
C SER A 609 -15.52 39.77 7.18
N LEU A 610 -14.95 38.92 8.04
CA LEU A 610 -15.68 38.13 9.04
C LEU A 610 -15.72 38.76 10.43
N GLY A 611 -14.91 39.80 10.69
CA GLY A 611 -14.87 40.53 11.97
C GLY A 611 -13.71 40.11 12.84
#